data_AF-A0A8H3QBG8-F1
#
_entry.id   AF-A0A8H3QBG8-F1
#
_cell.length_a   1.000
_cell.length_b   1.000
_cell.length_c   1.000
_cell.angle_alpha   90.00
_cell.angle_beta   90.00
_cell.angle_gamma   90.00
#
_symmetry.space_group_name_H-M   'P 1'
#
loop_
_entity.id
_entity.type
_entity.pdbx_description
1 polymer ?
#
loop_
_entity_poly.entity_id
_entity_poly.type
_entity_poly.pdbx_seq_one_letter_code
_entity_poly.pdbx_strand_id
1 'polypeptide(L)'
;MQIFPDTDTVLLPPSNGTHDAKLNKSKKAAPKSIEKVYVNQIISDDKMNNVRDIFVYDCPAGWSHVKIIAKLKVWGDVISMTTKRQCKYQTLHIKICRSTFSLVSFDQSIWQYSLGDQAVQWFPGYWSLQQKK
;
A
#
# COMPACT_ATOMS: atom_id res chain seq x y z
N MET A 1 14.37 28.84 -76.46
CA MET A 1 15.83 29.15 -76.37
C MET A 1 16.33 28.59 -75.04
N GLN A 2 17.39 27.76 -75.11
CA GLN A 2 18.20 27.16 -74.02
C GLN A 2 17.50 25.98 -73.28
N ILE A 3 17.83 24.69 -73.48
CA ILE A 3 19.09 23.89 -73.44
C ILE A 3 19.58 23.61 -71.99
N PHE A 4 19.38 22.34 -71.57
CA PHE A 4 19.91 21.57 -70.41
C PHE A 4 21.46 21.37 -70.51
N PRO A 5 22.24 20.83 -69.52
CA PRO A 5 21.85 19.76 -68.59
C PRO A 5 22.53 19.65 -67.19
N ASP A 6 22.05 18.64 -66.47
CA ASP A 6 22.58 17.97 -65.28
C ASP A 6 24.06 17.55 -65.37
N THR A 7 24.73 17.39 -64.22
CA THR A 7 25.51 16.17 -63.92
C THR A 7 25.70 15.98 -62.41
N ASP A 8 25.04 14.93 -61.92
CA ASP A 8 25.45 13.95 -60.89
C ASP A 8 26.39 14.33 -59.74
N THR A 9 25.95 13.98 -58.53
CA THR A 9 26.61 12.92 -57.74
C THR A 9 25.58 12.15 -56.90
N VAL A 10 25.02 11.12 -57.54
CA VAL A 10 24.81 9.74 -57.06
C VAL A 10 25.40 9.49 -55.64
N LEU A 11 24.65 9.03 -54.63
CA LEU A 11 24.39 7.61 -54.38
C LEU A 11 23.26 7.35 -53.37
N LEU A 12 22.18 6.80 -53.91
CA LEU A 12 21.35 5.64 -53.50
C LEU A 12 20.55 5.56 -52.16
N PRO A 13 19.33 4.96 -52.23
CA PRO A 13 18.33 4.82 -51.15
C PRO A 13 18.27 3.35 -50.64
N PRO A 14 17.15 2.76 -50.14
CA PRO A 14 15.96 3.23 -49.39
C PRO A 14 15.91 2.54 -47.99
N SER A 15 15.01 2.79 -47.05
CA SER A 15 13.60 2.40 -47.09
C SER A 15 12.98 2.51 -45.68
N ASN A 16 11.84 3.21 -45.62
CA ASN A 16 10.65 2.98 -44.79
C ASN A 16 10.75 2.76 -43.26
N GLY A 17 10.10 3.67 -42.53
CA GLY A 17 9.57 3.37 -41.19
C GLY A 17 9.15 4.58 -40.38
N THR A 18 8.02 5.20 -40.75
CA THR A 18 7.20 6.11 -39.94
C THR A 18 7.14 5.69 -38.47
N HIS A 19 7.33 6.60 -37.50
CA HIS A 19 6.56 6.67 -36.26
C HIS A 19 6.82 8.01 -35.55
N ASP A 20 5.96 9.01 -35.78
CA ASP A 20 5.84 10.15 -34.87
C ASP A 20 5.44 9.63 -33.48
N ALA A 21 6.40 9.68 -32.55
CA ALA A 21 6.21 9.23 -31.19
C ALA A 21 5.23 10.16 -30.47
N LYS A 22 3.98 9.70 -30.37
CA LYS A 22 2.94 10.15 -29.45
C LYS A 22 3.53 10.26 -28.03
N LEU A 23 3.70 11.49 -27.54
CA LEU A 23 4.09 11.79 -26.16
C LEU A 23 3.05 11.19 -25.20
N ASN A 24 3.37 10.03 -24.65
CA ASN A 24 2.62 9.39 -23.60
C ASN A 24 2.87 10.16 -22.29
N LYS A 25 1.88 10.94 -21.89
CA LYS A 25 1.81 11.56 -20.56
C LYS A 25 1.72 10.43 -19.52
N SER A 26 2.88 9.92 -19.11
CA SER A 26 2.97 8.94 -18.04
C SER A 26 2.48 9.64 -16.77
N LYS A 27 1.33 9.21 -16.26
CA LYS A 27 0.88 9.57 -14.92
C LYS A 27 1.96 9.06 -13.98
N LYS A 28 2.81 9.96 -13.48
CA LYS A 28 3.84 9.67 -12.48
C LYS A 28 3.12 9.01 -11.30
N ALA A 29 3.24 7.68 -11.19
CA ALA A 29 2.71 6.96 -10.05
C ALA A 29 3.37 7.56 -8.81
N ALA A 30 2.57 8.08 -7.88
CA ALA A 30 3.09 8.54 -6.62
C ALA A 30 3.93 7.41 -6.01
N PRO A 31 5.16 7.69 -5.54
CA PRO A 31 6.00 6.66 -4.94
C PRO A 31 5.23 6.03 -3.78
N LYS A 32 5.05 4.71 -3.85
CA LYS A 32 4.42 3.93 -2.78
C LYS A 32 5.40 3.91 -1.60
N SER A 33 5.24 4.83 -0.66
CA SER A 33 6.05 4.86 0.56
C SER A 33 5.56 3.75 1.51
N ILE A 34 6.42 2.77 1.76
CA ILE A 34 6.23 1.77 2.81
C ILE A 34 7.12 2.18 3.96
N GLU A 35 6.54 2.38 5.14
CA GLU A 35 7.27 2.79 6.34
C GLU A 35 6.99 1.79 7.47
N LYS A 36 8.05 1.32 8.13
CA LYS A 36 7.98 0.34 9.22
C LYS A 36 8.35 1.01 10.53
N VAL A 37 7.51 0.80 11.54
CA VAL A 37 7.69 1.29 12.91
C VAL A 37 7.65 0.09 13.85
N TYR A 38 8.65 0.00 14.72
CA TYR A 38 8.69 -0.96 15.81
C TYR A 38 8.35 -0.22 17.11
N VAL A 39 7.41 -0.75 17.87
CA VAL A 39 7.12 -0.25 19.21
C VAL A 39 7.92 -1.12 20.16
N ASN A 40 8.85 -0.53 20.93
CA ASN A 40 9.75 -1.25 21.82
C ASN A 40 9.02 -1.79 23.07
N GLN A 41 8.00 -2.62 22.87
CA GLN A 41 7.23 -3.26 23.92
C GLN A 41 7.84 -4.64 24.22
N ILE A 42 8.18 -4.86 25.49
CA ILE A 42 8.63 -6.17 25.98
C ILE A 42 7.37 -7.02 26.17
N ILE A 43 7.20 -8.02 25.32
CA ILE A 43 6.09 -8.97 25.42
C ILE A 43 6.56 -10.13 26.30
N SER A 44 5.79 -10.47 27.33
CA SER A 44 6.03 -11.67 28.12
C SER A 44 5.73 -12.92 27.27
N ASP A 45 6.52 -13.99 27.45
CA ASP A 45 6.42 -15.23 26.67
C ASP A 45 5.00 -15.83 26.70
N ASP A 46 4.32 -15.74 27.85
CA ASP A 46 2.93 -16.16 28.05
C ASP A 46 1.93 -15.45 27.13
N LYS A 47 2.24 -14.21 26.72
CA LYS A 47 1.41 -13.41 25.83
C LYS A 47 1.70 -13.66 24.34
N MET A 48 2.74 -14.42 24.00
CA MET A 48 3.07 -14.73 22.60
C MET A 48 1.95 -15.50 21.89
N ASN A 49 1.23 -16.35 22.62
CA ASN A 49 0.05 -17.08 22.11
C ASN A 49 -1.12 -16.16 21.73
N ASN A 50 -1.12 -14.89 22.16
CA ASN A 50 -2.14 -13.89 21.84
C ASN A 50 -1.68 -12.90 20.76
N VAL A 51 -0.46 -13.05 20.25
CA VAL A 51 0.07 -12.23 19.16
C VAL A 51 -0.58 -12.63 17.84
N ARG A 52 -1.19 -11.67 17.16
CA ARG A 52 -1.78 -11.86 15.84
C ARG A 52 -1.21 -10.85 14.87
N ASP A 53 -1.14 -11.30 13.62
CA ASP A 53 -0.76 -10.47 12.49
C ASP A 53 -2.03 -10.12 11.71
N ILE A 54 -2.27 -8.84 11.46
CA ILE A 54 -3.50 -8.35 10.85
C ILE A 54 -3.22 -7.23 9.85
N PHE A 55 -4.07 -7.15 8.84
CA PHE A 55 -4.15 -6.03 7.91
C PHE A 55 -5.33 -5.14 8.26
N VAL A 56 -5.13 -3.83 8.24
CA VAL A 56 -6.20 -2.83 8.42
C VAL A 56 -6.23 -1.93 7.18
N TYR A 57 -7.41 -1.79 6.60
CA TYR A 57 -7.70 -0.96 5.44
C TYR A 57 -8.51 0.27 5.83
N ASP A 58 -8.63 1.21 4.89
CA ASP A 58 -9.39 2.46 5.03
C ASP A 58 -8.92 3.39 6.17
N CYS A 59 -7.68 3.23 6.63
CA CYS A 59 -7.07 4.21 7.51
C CYS A 59 -6.76 5.49 6.71
N PRO A 60 -7.15 6.69 7.19
CA PRO A 60 -6.84 7.94 6.49
C PRO A 60 -5.33 8.15 6.34
N ALA A 61 -4.88 8.53 5.14
CA ALA A 61 -3.47 8.77 4.85
C ALA A 61 -2.86 9.95 5.64
N GLY A 62 -3.70 10.83 6.19
CA GLY A 62 -3.28 11.98 7.00
C GLY A 62 -2.99 11.63 8.46
N TRP A 63 -3.19 10.38 8.90
CA TRP A 63 -2.90 10.01 10.28
C TRP A 63 -1.41 9.72 10.47
N SER A 64 -0.81 10.34 11.48
CA SER A 64 0.56 10.04 11.91
C SER A 64 0.63 8.67 12.59
N HIS A 65 1.81 8.05 12.59
CA HIS A 65 2.00 6.77 13.28
C HIS A 65 1.69 6.83 14.76
N VAL A 66 2.04 7.93 15.44
CA VAL A 66 1.72 8.15 16.85
C VAL A 66 0.20 8.13 17.06
N LYS A 67 -0.56 8.80 16.20
CA LYS A 67 -2.03 8.80 16.26
C LYS A 67 -2.60 7.40 16.04
N ILE A 68 -2.07 6.66 15.07
CA ILE A 68 -2.52 5.29 14.76
C ILE A 68 -2.24 4.36 15.94
N ILE A 69 -1.02 4.37 16.48
CA ILE A 69 -0.64 3.56 17.65
C ILE A 69 -1.54 3.88 18.85
N ALA A 70 -1.81 5.15 19.12
CA ALA A 70 -2.69 5.55 20.22
C ALA A 70 -4.12 4.99 20.06
N LYS A 71 -4.66 4.97 18.84
CA LYS A 71 -5.97 4.37 18.58
C LYS A 71 -5.94 2.84 18.64
N LEU A 72 -4.86 2.21 18.17
CA LEU A 72 -4.67 0.76 18.21
C LEU A 72 -4.50 0.19 19.61
N LYS A 73 -4.06 0.99 20.60
CA LYS A 73 -3.99 0.57 22.01
C LYS A 73 -5.31 0.01 22.55
N VAL A 74 -6.45 0.46 22.02
CA VAL A 74 -7.78 -0.06 22.40
C VAL A 74 -7.95 -1.52 21.96
N TRP A 75 -7.31 -1.92 20.87
CA TRP A 75 -7.38 -3.28 20.33
C TRP A 75 -6.40 -4.23 21.01
N GLY A 76 -5.30 -3.68 21.55
CA GLY A 76 -4.24 -4.42 22.24
C GLY A 76 -2.88 -3.72 22.16
N ASP A 77 -1.85 -4.44 22.60
CA ASP A 77 -0.48 -3.94 22.63
C ASP A 77 0.18 -4.11 21.26
N VAL A 78 0.47 -3.00 20.57
CA VAL A 78 1.11 -3.00 19.25
C VAL A 78 2.59 -3.30 19.40
N ILE A 79 3.09 -4.24 18.60
CA ILE A 79 4.46 -4.74 18.60
C ILE A 79 5.22 -4.13 17.43
N SER A 80 4.63 -4.26 16.25
CA SER A 80 5.15 -3.68 15.03
C SER A 80 4.01 -3.21 14.14
N MET A 81 4.29 -2.18 13.35
CA MET A 81 3.36 -1.61 12.41
C MET A 81 4.12 -1.24 11.14
N THR A 82 3.68 -1.78 10.01
CA THR A 82 4.07 -1.32 8.69
C THR A 82 2.90 -0.56 8.10
N THR A 83 3.17 0.62 7.55
CA THR A 83 2.18 1.44 6.88
C THR A 83 2.52 1.56 5.41
N LYS A 84 1.51 1.50 4.55
CA LYS A 84 1.64 1.69 3.11
C LYS A 84 0.63 2.72 2.66
N ARG A 85 1.11 3.90 2.26
CA ARG A 85 0.23 4.97 1.77
C ARG A 85 -0.25 4.67 0.34
N GLN A 86 -1.55 4.83 0.10
CA GLN A 86 -2.23 4.62 -1.18
C GLN A 86 -3.25 5.76 -1.38
N CYS A 87 -2.80 6.85 -2.01
CA CYS A 87 -3.62 8.06 -2.23
C CYS A 87 -4.20 8.63 -0.92
N LYS A 88 -5.53 8.67 -0.78
CA LYS A 88 -6.25 9.22 0.39
C LYS A 88 -6.26 8.31 1.62
N TYR A 89 -5.90 7.03 1.44
CA TYR A 89 -5.87 6.04 2.51
C TYR A 89 -4.48 5.44 2.67
N GLN A 90 -4.28 4.70 3.75
CA GLN A 90 -3.13 3.87 3.99
C GLN A 90 -3.57 2.50 4.51
N THR A 91 -2.84 1.47 4.11
CA THR A 91 -2.98 0.12 4.66
C THR A 91 -2.00 -0.03 5.81
N LEU A 92 -2.48 -0.59 6.92
CA LEU A 92 -1.65 -0.97 8.04
C LEU A 92 -1.47 -2.48 8.02
N HIS A 93 -0.26 -2.93 8.28
CA HIS A 93 0.07 -4.31 8.57
C HIS A 93 0.67 -4.32 9.97
N ILE A 94 -0.07 -4.84 10.94
CA ILE A 94 0.29 -4.72 12.35
C ILE A 94 0.39 -6.08 12.99
N LYS A 95 1.39 -6.20 13.86
CA LYS A 95 1.53 -7.29 14.80
C LYS A 95 1.10 -6.78 16.16
N ILE A 96 0.04 -7.36 16.71
CA ILE A 96 -0.61 -6.90 17.95
C ILE A 96 -0.78 -8.06 18.91
N CYS A 97 -0.47 -7.85 20.18
CA CYS A 97 -0.85 -8.74 21.26
C CYS A 97 -2.27 -8.37 21.69
N ARG A 98 -3.23 -9.27 21.43
CA ARG A 98 -4.65 -8.98 21.67
C ARG A 98 -4.95 -8.89 23.17
N SER A 99 -5.77 -7.92 23.55
CA SER A 99 -6.42 -7.88 24.86
C SER A 99 -7.64 -8.81 24.86
N THR A 100 -8.11 -9.22 26.04
CA THR A 100 -9.32 -10.04 26.21
C THR A 100 -10.57 -9.40 25.60
N PHE A 101 -10.61 -8.06 25.47
CA PHE A 101 -11.74 -7.32 24.91
C PHE A 101 -11.89 -7.49 23.39
N SER A 102 -10.79 -7.59 22.64
CA SER A 102 -10.85 -7.77 21.18
C SER A 102 -11.05 -9.23 20.77
N LEU A 103 -11.00 -10.19 21.70
CA LEU A 103 -11.15 -11.63 21.42
C LEU A 103 -12.47 -11.95 20.70
N VAL A 104 -13.57 -11.47 21.28
CA VAL A 104 -14.94 -11.74 20.84
C VAL A 104 -15.23 -11.20 19.44
N SER A 105 -14.78 -9.99 19.12
CA SER A 105 -15.11 -9.37 17.83
C SER A 105 -14.37 -9.99 16.63
N PHE A 106 -13.15 -10.52 16.83
CA PHE A 106 -12.50 -11.21 15.72
C PHE A 106 -13.06 -12.62 15.52
N ASP A 107 -13.45 -13.30 16.61
CA ASP A 107 -13.98 -14.67 16.53
C ASP A 107 -15.40 -14.66 15.92
N GLN A 108 -16.14 -13.57 16.08
CA GLN A 108 -17.43 -13.33 15.43
C GLN A 108 -17.33 -12.99 13.94
N SER A 109 -16.13 -13.03 13.33
CA SER A 109 -15.93 -12.73 11.89
C SER A 109 -16.44 -11.35 11.45
N ILE A 110 -16.46 -10.38 12.38
CA ILE A 110 -16.85 -9.00 12.07
C ILE A 110 -15.66 -8.32 11.39
N TRP A 111 -15.72 -8.15 10.07
CA TRP A 111 -14.65 -7.58 9.25
C TRP A 111 -14.54 -6.04 9.34
N GLN A 112 -15.53 -5.38 9.95
CA GLN A 112 -15.55 -3.92 10.16
C GLN A 112 -15.43 -3.59 11.64
N TYR A 113 -14.50 -2.72 12.01
CA TYR A 113 -14.31 -2.29 13.39
C TYR A 113 -14.07 -0.79 13.48
N SER A 114 -14.41 -0.19 14.63
CA SER A 114 -14.16 1.23 14.86
C SER A 114 -12.74 1.45 15.41
N LEU A 115 -11.95 2.26 14.70
CA LEU A 115 -10.66 2.73 15.16
C LEU A 115 -10.81 4.19 15.61
N GLY A 116 -11.34 4.37 16.83
CA GLY A 116 -11.90 5.65 17.25
C GLY A 116 -13.20 5.93 16.49
N ASP A 117 -13.31 7.09 15.86
CA ASP A 117 -14.52 7.50 15.14
C ASP A 117 -14.54 7.04 13.67
N GLN A 118 -13.48 6.37 13.22
CA GLN A 118 -13.34 5.88 11.85
C GLN A 118 -13.71 4.40 11.78
N ALA A 119 -14.66 4.05 10.92
CA ALA A 119 -14.89 2.66 10.54
C ALA A 119 -13.73 2.20 9.65
N VAL A 120 -13.06 1.13 10.06
CA VAL A 120 -11.96 0.50 9.31
C VAL A 120 -12.28 -0.97 9.06
N GLN A 121 -11.77 -1.50 7.97
CA GLN A 121 -11.87 -2.93 7.67
C GLN A 121 -10.60 -3.62 8.13
N TRP A 122 -10.71 -4.78 8.79
CA TRP A 122 -9.55 -5.56 9.19
C TRP A 122 -9.66 -6.99 8.68
N PHE A 123 -8.50 -7.59 8.40
CA PHE A 123 -8.39 -8.96 7.92
C PHE A 123 -7.20 -9.64 8.59
N PRO A 124 -7.25 -10.96 8.80
CA PRO A 124 -6.07 -11.70 9.26
C PRO A 124 -4.91 -11.60 8.27
N GLY A 125 -3.68 -11.59 8.80
CA GLY A 125 -2.44 -11.51 8.03
C GLY A 125 -2.25 -12.67 7.04
N TYR A 126 -2.77 -13.85 7.40
CA TYR A 126 -2.67 -15.07 6.60
C TYR A 126 -3.68 -15.15 5.45
N TRP A 127 -4.60 -14.18 5.31
CA TRP A 127 -5.56 -14.16 4.20
C TRP A 127 -4.91 -13.68 2.90
N SER A 128 -5.09 -14.45 1.84
CA SER A 128 -4.74 -14.05 0.47
C SER A 128 -5.69 -12.95 -0.03
N LEU A 129 -5.26 -12.20 -1.05
CA LEU A 129 -6.11 -11.16 -1.67
C LEU A 129 -7.43 -11.72 -2.20
N GLN A 130 -7.45 -12.99 -2.63
CA GLN A 130 -8.66 -13.64 -3.15
C GLN A 130 -9.71 -13.91 -2.06
N GLN A 131 -9.28 -14.05 -0.81
CA GLN A 131 -10.15 -14.32 0.34
C GLN A 131 -10.71 -13.04 0.96
N LYS A 132 -10.14 -11.87 0.66
CA LYS A 132 -10.54 -10.56 1.20
C LYS A 132 -11.67 -9.90 0.38
N LYS A 133 -12.61 -10.71 -0.12
CA LYS A 133 -13.59 -10.31 -1.14
C LYS A 133 -14.96 -9.98 -0.55
#